data_AF-E9ECH0-F1
#
_entry.id   AF-E9ECH0-F1
#
_cell.length_a   1.000
_cell.length_b   1.000
_cell.length_c   1.000
_cell.angle_alpha   90.00
_cell.angle_beta   90.00
_cell.angle_gamma   90.00
#
_symmetry.space_group_name_H-M   'P 1'
#
loop_
_entity.id
_entity.type
_entity.pdbx_description
1 polymer ?
#
loop_
_entity_poly.entity_id
_entity_poly.type
_entity_poly.pdbx_seq_one_letter_code
_entity_poly.pdbx_strand_id
1 'polypeptide(L)'
;MTIIGCTLWSSKPRDAYDIVQSKINDFKKIDDWNLQKHDEIHQVEAAWLREQIITLLAKEGGQKPREILVATHHAPCVAGTSHPDHSSNTGTVAFATDLITQDGAQDGLDHVKVWAFGHTHYSTDTVRNGIRLVSNQRGYVIPGSTTPRAEHRDAGVGSGSRNFDITMTVPL
;
A
#
# COMPACT_ATOMS: atom_id res chain seq x y z
N MET A 1 13.46 14.70 -5.53
CA MET A 1 12.38 13.89 -4.94
C MET A 1 11.95 14.47 -3.59
N THR A 2 10.66 14.45 -3.27
CA THR A 2 10.11 14.68 -1.91
C THR A 2 9.40 13.40 -1.47
N ILE A 3 9.67 12.94 -0.24
CA ILE A 3 9.03 11.75 0.33
C ILE A 3 8.02 12.18 1.38
N ILE A 4 6.79 11.69 1.27
CA ILE A 4 5.69 11.91 2.23
C ILE A 4 5.22 10.54 2.71
N GLY A 5 4.89 10.38 3.99
CA GLY A 5 4.40 9.10 4.47
C GLY A 5 3.58 9.19 5.74
N CYS A 6 2.72 8.19 5.90
CA CYS A 6 1.89 7.95 7.08
C CYS A 6 1.60 6.44 7.18
N THR A 7 0.89 5.99 8.21
CA THR A 7 0.51 4.56 8.28
C THR A 7 -0.47 4.22 7.16
N LEU A 8 -1.37 5.16 6.87
CA LEU A 8 -2.54 4.99 6.02
C LEU A 8 -3.33 3.77 6.47
N TRP A 9 -3.96 3.80 7.64
CA TRP A 9 -4.88 2.72 8.03
C TRP A 9 -5.91 2.43 6.93
N SER A 10 -6.41 1.19 6.83
CA SER A 10 -7.38 0.88 5.77
C SER A 10 -8.75 1.54 6.03
N SER A 11 -9.58 1.63 4.99
CA SER A 11 -11.00 1.94 5.12
C SER A 11 -11.80 0.75 4.63
N LYS A 12 -12.91 0.47 5.31
CA LYS A 12 -13.63 -0.78 5.14
C LYS A 12 -15.14 -0.56 5.19
N PRO A 13 -15.90 -1.28 4.37
CA PRO A 13 -17.35 -1.31 4.51
C PRO A 13 -17.73 -2.04 5.81
N ARG A 14 -18.84 -1.63 6.42
CA ARG A 14 -19.27 -2.07 7.75
C ARG A 14 -19.50 -3.59 7.84
N ASP A 15 -19.84 -4.24 6.74
CA ASP A 15 -20.04 -5.68 6.63
C ASP A 15 -18.75 -6.50 6.71
N ALA A 16 -17.58 -5.89 6.54
CA ALA A 16 -16.27 -6.55 6.65
C ALA A 16 -15.66 -6.50 8.06
N TYR A 17 -16.32 -5.84 9.02
CA TYR A 17 -15.74 -5.50 10.33
C TYR A 17 -15.27 -6.72 11.14
N ASP A 18 -16.08 -7.76 11.25
CA ASP A 18 -15.75 -8.97 12.03
C ASP A 18 -14.53 -9.71 11.46
N ILE A 19 -14.43 -9.77 10.14
CA ILE A 19 -13.31 -10.41 9.44
C ILE A 19 -12.04 -9.60 9.66
N VAL A 20 -12.11 -8.27 9.57
CA VAL A 20 -10.94 -7.41 9.77
C VAL A 20 -10.45 -7.48 11.22
N GLN A 21 -11.35 -7.40 12.20
CA GLN A 21 -11.00 -7.44 13.62
C GLN A 21 -10.36 -8.79 14.02
N SER A 22 -10.77 -9.89 13.40
CA SER A 22 -10.18 -11.21 13.65
C SER A 22 -8.81 -11.39 12.99
N LYS A 23 -8.56 -10.73 11.85
CA LYS A 23 -7.31 -10.85 11.06
C LYS A 23 -6.19 -9.93 11.53
N ILE A 24 -6.53 -8.72 11.98
CA ILE A 24 -5.54 -7.69 12.34
C ILE A 24 -5.27 -7.74 13.84
N ASN A 25 -4.00 -7.90 14.23
CA ASN A 25 -3.61 -7.96 15.64
C ASN A 25 -3.71 -6.61 16.36
N ASP A 26 -3.74 -5.50 15.62
CA ASP A 26 -3.82 -4.15 16.16
C ASP A 26 -5.05 -3.94 17.05
N PHE A 27 -6.21 -4.51 16.70
CA PHE A 27 -7.42 -4.51 17.55
C PHE A 27 -7.28 -5.28 18.87
N LYS A 28 -6.21 -6.05 19.04
CA LYS A 28 -5.92 -6.81 20.27
C LYS A 28 -4.75 -6.23 21.04
N LYS A 29 -3.91 -5.41 20.40
CA LYS A 29 -2.60 -4.99 20.91
C LYS A 29 -2.46 -3.49 21.12
N ILE A 30 -3.25 -2.69 20.41
CA ILE A 30 -3.28 -1.24 20.59
C ILE A 30 -4.40 -0.91 21.58
N ASP A 31 -4.05 -0.23 22.66
CA ASP A 31 -5.01 0.19 23.68
C ASP A 31 -6.05 1.14 23.08
N ASP A 32 -7.31 0.98 23.49
CA ASP A 32 -8.48 1.74 23.01
C ASP A 32 -8.67 1.70 21.47
N TRP A 33 -8.10 0.71 20.79
CA TRP A 33 -8.23 0.56 19.35
C TRP A 33 -9.48 -0.20 18.96
N ASN A 34 -10.51 0.54 18.56
CA ASN A 34 -11.76 -0.01 18.05
C ASN A 34 -12.00 0.38 16.59
N LEU A 35 -13.04 -0.18 15.99
CA LEU A 35 -13.36 0.01 14.57
C LEU A 35 -13.65 1.48 14.23
N GLN A 36 -14.34 2.21 15.11
CA GLN A 36 -14.58 3.63 14.94
C GLN A 36 -13.25 4.40 14.94
N LYS A 37 -12.37 4.13 15.92
CA LYS A 37 -11.08 4.79 16.01
C LYS A 37 -10.20 4.52 14.80
N HIS A 38 -10.20 3.29 14.31
CA HIS A 38 -9.49 2.89 13.09
C HIS A 38 -9.94 3.72 11.88
N ASP A 39 -11.26 3.85 11.68
CA ASP A 39 -11.82 4.59 10.53
C ASP A 39 -11.63 6.11 10.68
N GLU A 40 -11.70 6.65 11.91
CA GLU A 40 -11.37 8.05 12.20
C GLU A 40 -9.90 8.37 11.86
N ILE A 41 -8.97 7.52 12.31
CA ILE A 41 -7.55 7.73 12.03
C ILE A 41 -7.26 7.57 10.53
N HIS A 42 -7.90 6.62 9.84
CA HIS A 42 -7.83 6.52 8.38
C HIS A 42 -8.19 7.84 7.71
N GLN A 43 -9.32 8.45 8.09
CA GLN A 43 -9.78 9.72 7.51
C GLN A 43 -8.80 10.86 7.77
N VAL A 44 -8.27 10.96 9.00
CA VAL A 44 -7.28 11.97 9.37
C VAL A 44 -6.00 11.81 8.56
N GLU A 45 -5.45 10.60 8.47
CA GLU A 45 -4.21 10.35 7.72
C GLU A 45 -4.38 10.57 6.22
N ALA A 46 -5.52 10.15 5.65
CA ALA A 46 -5.80 10.33 4.23
C ALA A 46 -6.05 11.80 3.87
N ALA A 47 -6.68 12.57 4.75
CA ALA A 47 -6.85 14.02 4.58
C ALA A 47 -5.50 14.74 4.69
N TRP A 48 -4.72 14.43 5.72
CA TRP A 48 -3.40 15.00 5.93
C TRP A 48 -2.47 14.73 4.74
N LEU A 49 -2.45 13.50 4.20
CA LEU A 49 -1.63 13.15 3.05
C LEU A 49 -1.95 14.01 1.82
N ARG A 50 -3.25 14.18 1.51
CA ARG A 50 -3.70 15.07 0.42
C ARG A 50 -3.27 16.51 0.66
N GLU A 51 -3.46 17.02 1.88
CA GLU A 51 -3.08 18.39 2.25
C GLU A 51 -1.57 18.62 2.08
N GLN A 52 -0.73 17.67 2.47
CA GLN A 52 0.71 17.78 2.28
C GLN A 52 1.08 17.87 0.81
N ILE A 53 0.47 17.04 -0.04
CA ILE A 53 0.71 17.06 -1.50
C ILE A 53 0.28 18.40 -2.08
N ILE A 54 -0.93 18.86 -1.80
CA ILE A 54 -1.47 20.15 -2.31
C ILE A 54 -0.59 21.32 -1.84
N THR A 55 -0.21 21.33 -0.56
CA THR A 55 0.66 22.37 0.01
C THR A 55 2.03 22.39 -0.67
N LEU A 56 2.60 21.22 -0.97
CA LEU A 56 3.87 21.13 -1.69
C LEU A 56 3.74 21.68 -3.11
N LEU A 57 2.70 21.28 -3.86
CA LEU A 57 2.45 21.76 -5.22
C LEU A 57 2.24 23.28 -5.26
N ALA A 58 1.51 23.84 -4.30
CA ALA A 58 1.27 25.28 -4.19
C ALA A 58 2.56 26.07 -3.93
N LYS A 59 3.50 25.52 -3.15
CA LYS A 59 4.79 26.16 -2.84
C LYS A 59 5.75 26.18 -4.03
N GLU A 60 5.57 25.33 -5.04
CA GLU A 60 6.53 25.18 -6.14
C GLU A 60 6.37 26.19 -7.28
N GLY A 61 5.27 26.97 -7.31
CA GLY A 61 5.21 28.31 -7.89
C GLY A 61 5.82 28.54 -9.30
N GLY A 62 5.90 27.53 -10.17
CA GLY A 62 6.44 27.64 -11.53
C GLY A 62 7.89 27.17 -11.75
N GLN A 63 8.54 26.57 -10.73
CA GLN A 63 9.77 25.80 -10.94
C GLN A 63 9.46 24.38 -11.47
N LYS A 64 10.47 23.66 -11.94
CA LYS A 64 10.30 22.25 -12.35
C LYS A 64 9.71 21.46 -11.17
N PRO A 65 8.50 20.86 -11.30
CA PRO A 65 7.82 20.25 -10.17
C PRO A 65 8.68 19.13 -9.59
N ARG A 66 8.83 19.07 -8.26
CA ARG A 66 9.54 17.96 -7.62
C ARG A 66 8.71 16.70 -7.76
N GLU A 67 9.38 15.59 -8.02
CA GLU A 67 8.74 14.28 -7.96
C GLU A 67 8.34 13.97 -6.52
N ILE A 68 7.13 13.44 -6.35
CA ILE A 68 6.57 13.05 -5.05
C ILE A 68 6.56 11.53 -4.97
N LEU A 69 7.16 11.01 -3.90
CA LEU A 69 7.05 9.63 -3.47
C LEU A 69 6.20 9.57 -2.20
N VAL A 70 5.19 8.72 -2.21
CA VAL A 70 4.41 8.39 -1.00
C VAL A 70 4.87 7.05 -0.45
N ALA A 71 5.07 6.96 0.86
CA ALA A 71 5.41 5.74 1.57
C ALA A 71 4.37 5.46 2.67
N THR A 72 3.66 4.34 2.57
CA THR A 72 2.61 3.96 3.54
C THR A 72 2.78 2.56 4.08
N HIS A 73 2.18 2.27 5.23
CA HIS A 73 2.13 0.89 5.71
C HIS A 73 1.12 0.07 4.88
N HIS A 74 -0.15 0.53 4.78
CA HIS A 74 -1.16 -0.17 4.00
C HIS A 74 -1.12 0.22 2.52
N ALA A 75 -1.69 -0.64 1.68
CA ALA A 75 -1.75 -0.40 0.24
C ALA A 75 -2.79 0.69 -0.13
N PRO A 76 -2.51 1.51 -1.16
CA PRO A 76 -3.40 2.62 -1.58
C PRO A 76 -4.51 2.19 -2.55
N CYS A 77 -4.58 0.91 -2.90
CA CYS A 77 -5.68 0.31 -3.64
C CYS A 77 -5.82 -1.16 -3.27
N VAL A 78 -7.03 -1.69 -3.32
CA VAL A 78 -7.33 -3.10 -3.00
C VAL A 78 -6.92 -4.01 -4.17
N ALA A 79 -7.27 -3.63 -5.39
CA ALA A 79 -7.00 -4.45 -6.57
C ALA A 79 -5.49 -4.44 -6.93
N GLY A 80 -4.87 -5.61 -7.04
CA GLY A 80 -3.50 -5.78 -7.56
C GLY A 80 -2.36 -5.48 -6.57
N THR A 81 -2.68 -5.21 -5.31
CA THR A 81 -1.68 -4.94 -4.23
C THR A 81 -1.50 -6.11 -3.28
N SER A 82 -2.34 -7.14 -3.40
CA SER A 82 -2.25 -8.40 -2.67
C SER A 82 -2.02 -9.57 -3.64
N HIS A 83 -1.68 -10.75 -3.09
CA HIS A 83 -1.50 -11.96 -3.90
C HIS A 83 -2.76 -12.25 -4.73
N PRO A 84 -2.65 -12.64 -6.03
CA PRO A 84 -3.81 -12.88 -6.90
C PRO A 84 -4.84 -13.87 -6.33
N ASP A 85 -4.39 -14.90 -5.62
CA ASP A 85 -5.26 -15.88 -4.95
C ASP A 85 -6.09 -15.30 -3.79
N HIS A 86 -5.81 -14.06 -3.39
CA HIS A 86 -6.56 -13.32 -2.38
C HIS A 86 -7.42 -12.21 -2.97
N SER A 87 -7.43 -12.03 -4.30
CA SER A 87 -8.19 -10.96 -4.98
C SER A 87 -9.70 -10.99 -4.69
N SER A 88 -10.28 -12.17 -4.43
CA SER A 88 -11.68 -12.35 -4.05
C SER A 88 -11.91 -12.50 -2.54
N ASN A 89 -10.87 -12.38 -1.71
CA ASN A 89 -10.96 -12.53 -0.26
C ASN A 89 -11.42 -11.23 0.38
N THR A 90 -12.56 -11.26 1.08
CA THR A 90 -13.10 -10.12 1.82
C THR A 90 -12.13 -9.56 2.86
N GLY A 91 -11.15 -10.35 3.32
CA GLY A 91 -10.12 -9.87 4.23
C GLY A 91 -9.02 -9.02 3.61
N THR A 92 -8.95 -8.81 2.28
CA THR A 92 -7.93 -7.93 1.68
C THR A 92 -8.12 -6.47 2.06
N VAL A 93 -9.36 -6.05 2.36
CA VAL A 93 -9.70 -4.71 2.86
C VAL A 93 -9.11 -4.40 4.24
N ALA A 94 -8.62 -5.43 4.95
CA ALA A 94 -7.83 -5.26 6.16
C ALA A 94 -6.47 -4.59 5.87
N PHE A 95 -5.91 -4.80 4.68
CA PHE A 95 -4.52 -4.44 4.35
C PHE A 95 -4.40 -3.30 3.34
N ALA A 96 -5.53 -2.82 2.81
CA ALA A 96 -5.59 -1.88 1.70
C ALA A 96 -6.81 -0.97 1.79
N THR A 97 -6.71 0.23 1.23
CA THR A 97 -7.82 1.18 1.04
C THR A 97 -7.82 1.65 -0.41
N ASP A 98 -8.96 2.06 -0.96
CA ASP A 98 -9.06 2.52 -2.36
C ASP A 98 -8.95 4.05 -2.48
N LEU A 99 -7.73 4.56 -2.29
CA LEU A 99 -7.41 5.97 -2.59
C LEU A 99 -7.01 6.18 -4.07
N ILE A 100 -6.51 5.12 -4.72
CA ILE A 100 -6.22 5.09 -6.16
C ILE A 100 -7.16 4.06 -6.80
N THR A 101 -8.23 4.52 -7.44
CA THR A 101 -9.25 3.64 -8.03
C THR A 101 -8.89 3.27 -9.47
N GLN A 102 -9.75 2.52 -10.16
CA GLN A 102 -9.61 2.31 -11.60
C GLN A 102 -9.81 3.60 -12.41
N ASP A 103 -10.63 4.52 -11.90
CA ASP A 103 -10.99 5.76 -12.59
C ASP A 103 -9.96 6.88 -12.41
N GLY A 104 -9.00 6.71 -11.49
CA GLY A 104 -7.95 7.70 -11.26
C GLY A 104 -7.48 7.76 -9.82
N ALA A 105 -6.61 8.71 -9.56
CA ALA A 105 -6.35 9.23 -8.23
C ALA A 105 -6.92 10.65 -8.19
N GLN A 106 -7.58 11.04 -7.09
CA GLN A 106 -8.24 12.34 -6.95
C GLN A 106 -7.53 13.20 -5.90
N ASP A 107 -7.93 14.46 -5.80
CA ASP A 107 -7.49 15.39 -4.74
C ASP A 107 -5.96 15.56 -4.63
N GLY A 108 -5.28 15.60 -5.77
CA GLY A 108 -3.84 15.80 -5.86
C GLY A 108 -3.00 14.52 -5.78
N LEU A 109 -3.60 13.35 -5.48
CA LEU A 109 -2.89 12.08 -5.45
C LEU A 109 -2.34 11.64 -6.83
N ASP A 110 -2.89 12.17 -7.92
CA ASP A 110 -2.43 11.99 -9.30
C ASP A 110 -1.06 12.64 -9.59
N HIS A 111 -0.61 13.54 -8.73
CA HIS A 111 0.75 14.12 -8.80
C HIS A 111 1.82 13.20 -8.20
N VAL A 112 1.44 12.13 -7.51
CA VAL A 112 2.37 11.15 -6.95
C VAL A 112 3.02 10.34 -8.09
N LYS A 113 4.34 10.22 -8.09
CA LYS A 113 5.06 9.41 -9.10
C LYS A 113 5.28 7.99 -8.66
N VAL A 114 5.56 7.79 -7.37
CA VAL A 114 5.80 6.48 -6.80
C VAL A 114 5.04 6.36 -5.48
N TRP A 115 4.38 5.22 -5.28
CA TRP A 115 3.76 4.85 -4.02
C TRP A 115 4.35 3.55 -3.51
N ALA A 116 5.21 3.65 -2.50
CA ALA A 116 5.74 2.52 -1.78
C ALA A 116 4.78 2.10 -0.66
N PHE A 117 4.46 0.81 -0.58
CA PHE A 117 3.54 0.28 0.45
C PHE A 117 3.96 -1.10 0.95
N GLY A 118 3.33 -1.56 2.03
CA GLY A 118 3.56 -2.89 2.62
C GLY A 118 2.27 -3.56 3.07
N HIS A 119 2.37 -4.28 4.19
CA HIS A 119 1.28 -4.92 4.93
C HIS A 119 0.54 -6.07 4.22
N THR A 120 0.49 -6.10 2.89
CA THR A 120 -0.20 -7.14 2.10
C THR A 120 0.55 -8.47 1.98
N HIS A 121 1.79 -8.52 2.48
CA HIS A 121 2.74 -9.65 2.37
C HIS A 121 2.97 -10.11 0.92
N TYR A 122 2.83 -9.19 -0.03
CA TYR A 122 2.98 -9.45 -1.45
C TYR A 122 3.86 -8.38 -2.06
N SER A 123 4.97 -8.79 -2.67
CA SER A 123 5.81 -7.86 -3.42
C SER A 123 5.25 -7.64 -4.82
N THR A 124 5.22 -6.38 -5.24
CA THR A 124 4.70 -5.98 -6.54
C THR A 124 5.41 -4.72 -7.03
N ASP A 125 5.45 -4.56 -8.35
CA ASP A 125 5.90 -3.36 -9.04
C ASP A 125 5.01 -3.20 -10.26
N THR A 126 4.08 -2.27 -10.20
CA THR A 126 3.07 -2.04 -11.23
C THR A 126 2.80 -0.56 -11.40
N VAL A 127 2.20 -0.16 -12.52
CA VAL A 127 1.80 1.22 -12.77
C VAL A 127 0.28 1.28 -12.82
N ARG A 128 -0.31 2.19 -12.05
CA ARG A 128 -1.74 2.47 -12.03
C ARG A 128 -1.97 3.96 -12.20
N ASN A 129 -2.70 4.35 -13.24
CA ASN A 129 -3.02 5.75 -13.53
C ASN A 129 -1.78 6.67 -13.54
N GLY A 130 -0.66 6.17 -14.07
CA GLY A 130 0.61 6.91 -14.11
C GLY A 130 1.42 6.92 -12.80
N ILE A 131 0.93 6.27 -11.74
CA ILE A 131 1.61 6.13 -10.45
C ILE A 131 2.26 4.73 -10.37
N ARG A 132 3.57 4.67 -10.12
CA ARG A 132 4.27 3.39 -9.86
C ARG A 132 3.97 2.92 -8.44
N LEU A 133 3.19 1.85 -8.30
CA LEU A 133 2.90 1.20 -7.03
C LEU A 133 3.93 0.10 -6.77
N VAL A 134 4.65 0.20 -5.66
CA VAL A 134 5.79 -0.67 -5.36
C VAL A 134 5.73 -1.22 -3.94
N SER A 135 5.97 -2.51 -3.78
CA SER A 135 6.05 -3.19 -2.49
C SER A 135 7.10 -4.27 -2.53
N ASN A 136 8.04 -4.28 -1.58
CA ASN A 136 9.15 -5.24 -1.52
C ASN A 136 9.15 -5.98 -0.18
N GLN A 137 8.23 -6.92 -0.01
CA GLN A 137 7.96 -7.50 1.30
C GLN A 137 8.77 -8.77 1.52
N ARG A 138 9.57 -8.77 2.58
CA ARG A 138 10.30 -9.96 3.03
C ARG A 138 9.38 -11.06 3.54
N GLY A 139 8.19 -10.70 4.04
CA GLY A 139 7.31 -11.62 4.75
C GLY A 139 7.90 -12.09 6.08
N TYR A 140 7.23 -13.04 6.73
CA TYR A 140 7.73 -13.66 7.95
C TYR A 140 8.87 -14.63 7.64
N VAL A 141 10.00 -14.47 8.31
CA VAL A 141 11.07 -15.48 8.36
C VAL A 141 10.87 -16.30 9.62
N ILE A 142 10.30 -17.49 9.50
CA ILE A 142 10.11 -18.40 10.63
C ILE A 142 11.40 -19.21 10.81
N PRO A 143 12.06 -19.19 11.98
CA PRO A 143 13.23 -20.01 12.23
C PRO A 143 12.92 -21.49 11.98
N GLY A 144 13.63 -22.14 11.04
CA GLY A 144 13.43 -23.54 10.67
C GLY A 144 12.52 -23.79 9.46
N SER A 145 11.85 -22.78 8.91
CA SER A 145 11.14 -22.92 7.63
C SER A 145 12.13 -22.83 6.46
N THR A 146 12.29 -23.89 5.67
CA THR A 146 12.97 -23.81 4.37
C THR A 146 12.05 -23.11 3.38
N THR A 147 12.30 -21.82 3.11
CA THR A 147 11.75 -21.19 1.90
C THR A 147 12.44 -21.83 0.69
N PRO A 148 11.70 -22.47 -0.24
CA PRO A 148 12.30 -22.97 -1.47
C PRO A 148 12.89 -21.80 -2.22
N ARG A 149 14.21 -21.77 -2.37
CA ARG A 149 14.90 -20.87 -3.28
C ARG A 149 14.56 -21.34 -4.69
N ALA A 150 13.53 -20.77 -5.30
CA ALA A 150 13.23 -21.03 -6.70
C ALA A 150 14.37 -20.45 -7.55
N GLU A 151 15.27 -21.32 -7.98
CA GLU A 151 16.32 -21.01 -8.92
C GLU A 151 15.72 -20.74 -10.30
N HIS A 152 16.25 -19.70 -10.94
CA HIS A 152 16.08 -19.30 -12.34
C HIS A 152 15.52 -20.39 -13.27
N ARG A 153 14.30 -20.19 -13.78
CA ARG A 153 13.90 -20.66 -15.11
C ARG A 153 12.99 -19.63 -15.77
N ASP A 154 13.46 -19.12 -16.90
CA ASP A 154 12.67 -18.32 -17.83
C ASP A 154 11.59 -19.14 -18.54
N ALA A 155 10.62 -18.41 -19.08
CA ALA A 155 9.51 -18.80 -19.96
C ALA A 155 8.24 -19.38 -19.30
N GLY A 156 7.20 -18.54 -19.25
CA GLY A 156 5.81 -18.97 -19.13
C GLY A 156 5.03 -18.17 -18.09
N VAL A 157 3.98 -17.49 -18.55
CA VAL A 157 2.96 -16.77 -17.77
C VAL A 157 2.62 -17.55 -16.48
N GLY A 158 2.98 -17.00 -15.32
CA GLY A 158 2.83 -17.69 -14.04
C GLY A 158 2.75 -16.71 -12.88
N SER A 159 1.58 -16.70 -12.24
CA SER A 159 1.33 -16.17 -10.90
C SER A 159 2.40 -16.66 -9.93
N GLY A 160 3.26 -15.76 -9.44
CA GLY A 160 4.31 -16.10 -8.49
C GLY A 160 4.51 -14.94 -7.53
N SER A 161 4.40 -15.20 -6.22
CA SER A 161 4.78 -14.22 -5.21
C SER A 161 6.23 -13.80 -5.46
N ARG A 162 6.44 -12.51 -5.73
CA ARG A 162 7.79 -11.99 -5.93
C ARG A 162 8.45 -11.95 -4.56
N ASN A 163 9.48 -12.78 -4.38
CA ASN A 163 10.33 -12.74 -3.18
C ASN A 163 10.94 -11.35 -3.01
N PHE A 164 11.39 -11.03 -1.81
CA PHE A 164 12.16 -9.81 -1.55
C PHE A 164 13.31 -9.68 -2.55
N ASP A 165 13.36 -8.57 -3.26
CA ASP A 165 14.30 -8.31 -4.34
C ASP A 165 15.15 -7.09 -4.02
N ILE A 166 16.44 -7.30 -3.75
CA ILE A 166 17.39 -6.21 -3.44
C ILE A 166 17.57 -5.23 -4.60
N THR A 167 17.20 -5.61 -5.82
CA THR A 167 17.32 -4.77 -7.01
C THR A 167 16.11 -3.87 -7.20
N MET A 168 15.01 -4.13 -6.49
CA MET A 168 13.80 -3.31 -6.58
C MET A 168 13.99 -2.01 -5.81
N THR A 169 14.55 -1.03 -6.52
CA THR A 169 14.90 0.29 -6.02
C THR A 169 14.01 1.37 -6.63
N VAL A 170 13.88 2.48 -5.91
CA VAL A 170 13.31 3.72 -6.45
C VAL A 170 14.46 4.70 -6.63
N PRO A 171 14.81 5.08 -7.86
CA PRO A 171 15.86 6.08 -8.09
C PRO A 171 15.43 7.43 -7.49
N LEU A 172 16.38 8.11 -6.84
CA LEU A 172 16.18 9.42 -6.20
C LEU A 172 16.69 10.57 -7.06
#